data_AF-A0AAN8Z092-F1
#
_entry.id   AF-A0AAN8Z092-F1
#
_cell.length_a   1.000
_cell.length_b   1.000
_cell.length_c   1.000
_cell.angle_alpha   90.00
_cell.angle_beta   90.00
_cell.angle_gamma   90.00
#
_symmetry.space_group_name_H-M   'P 1'
#
loop_
_entity.id
_entity.type
_entity.pdbx_description
1 polymer ?
#
loop_
_entity_poly.entity_id
_entity_poly.type
_entity_poly.pdbx_seq_one_letter_code
_entity_poly.pdbx_strand_id
1 'polypeptide(L)'
;MALLKKHLSCLLWPLFIIISIFTITFFTTAAPSATNTDKGTAEAAALLTWKASLSNHSQSLLSSWIRSSPCNWNGIFCDNTSSAGVYKIDLGSLGLSAHLP
;
A
#
# COMPACT_ATOMS: atom_id res chain seq x y z
N MET A 1 -34.71 46.61 -4.81
CA MET A 1 -34.61 45.24 -4.25
C MET A 1 -33.50 44.38 -4.89
N ALA A 2 -33.08 44.62 -6.14
CA ALA A 2 -32.01 43.85 -6.79
C ALA A 2 -30.58 44.15 -6.28
N LEU A 3 -30.32 45.39 -5.85
CA LEU A 3 -28.99 45.82 -5.37
C LEU A 3 -28.62 45.23 -3.99
N LEU A 4 -29.61 44.99 -3.13
CA LEU A 4 -29.40 44.39 -1.80
C LEU A 4 -29.08 42.88 -1.92
N LYS A 5 -29.70 42.17 -2.88
CA LYS A 5 -29.45 40.75 -3.16
C LYS A 5 -28.02 40.50 -3.66
N LYS A 6 -27.50 41.39 -4.52
CA LYS A 6 -26.14 41.31 -5.07
C LYS A 6 -25.07 41.56 -3.99
N HIS A 7 -25.33 42.53 -3.11
CA HIS A 7 -24.42 42.83 -1.99
C HIS A 7 -24.38 41.70 -0.96
N LEU A 8 -25.53 41.05 -0.72
CA LEU A 8 -25.62 39.87 0.17
C LEU A 8 -24.92 38.65 -0.43
N SER A 9 -25.04 38.41 -1.74
CA SER A 9 -24.30 37.35 -2.44
C SER A 9 -22.77 37.52 -2.37
N CYS A 10 -22.28 38.76 -2.43
CA CYS A 10 -20.83 39.03 -2.39
C CYS A 10 -20.23 38.71 -1.00
N LEU A 11 -21.02 38.85 0.07
CA LEU A 11 -20.61 38.53 1.43
C LEU A 11 -20.78 37.04 1.79
N LEU A 12 -21.76 36.36 1.19
CA LEU A 12 -22.04 34.95 1.44
C LEU A 12 -21.06 34.01 0.72
N TRP A 13 -20.53 34.42 -0.42
CA TRP A 13 -19.59 33.61 -1.21
C TRP A 13 -18.24 33.34 -0.51
N PRO A 14 -17.54 34.34 0.09
CA PRO A 14 -16.31 34.07 0.85
C PRO A 14 -16.58 33.25 2.11
N LEU A 15 -17.74 33.41 2.75
CA LEU A 15 -18.12 32.64 3.93
C LEU A 15 -18.29 31.14 3.61
N PHE A 16 -18.88 30.82 2.45
CA PHE A 16 -19.04 29.44 1.99
C PHE A 16 -17.69 28.78 1.67
N ILE A 17 -16.74 29.54 1.11
CA ILE A 17 -15.37 29.06 0.83
C ILE A 17 -14.61 28.77 2.13
N ILE A 18 -14.71 29.63 3.15
CA ILE A 18 -14.03 29.41 4.45
C ILE A 18 -14.58 28.17 5.16
N ILE A 19 -15.89 27.95 5.15
CA ILE A 19 -16.53 26.76 5.74
C ILE A 19 -16.08 25.48 5.02
N SER A 20 -15.96 25.53 3.68
CA SER A 20 -15.45 24.41 2.87
C SER A 20 -13.99 24.04 3.22
N ILE A 21 -13.13 25.03 3.44
CA ILE A 21 -11.71 24.78 3.80
C ILE A 21 -11.60 24.16 5.20
N PHE A 22 -12.43 24.59 6.16
CA PHE A 22 -12.42 24.08 7.52
C PHE A 22 -12.83 22.59 7.59
N THR A 23 -13.83 22.18 6.81
CA THR A 23 -14.26 20.77 6.77
C THR A 23 -13.23 19.85 6.11
N ILE A 24 -12.51 20.32 5.09
CA ILE A 24 -11.43 19.53 4.43
C ILE A 24 -10.29 19.22 5.41
N THR A 25 -9.96 20.17 6.30
CA THR A 25 -8.87 20.01 7.27
C THR A 25 -9.23 19.01 8.39
N PHE A 26 -10.52 18.85 8.70
CA PHE A 26 -10.98 17.91 9.73
C PHE A 26 -10.89 16.45 9.29
N PHE A 27 -11.00 16.16 7.99
CA PHE A 27 -11.00 14.79 7.46
C PHE A 27 -9.61 14.17 7.22
N THR A 28 -8.51 14.93 7.34
CA THR A 28 -7.17 14.45 6.96
C THR A 28 -6.30 13.94 8.11
N THR A 29 -6.81 13.88 9.34
CA THR A 29 -6.02 13.43 10.51
C THR A 29 -6.34 12.01 10.96
N ALA A 30 -6.21 11.05 10.05
CA ALA A 30 -6.04 9.65 10.40
C ALA A 30 -5.29 8.91 9.28
N ALA A 31 -4.05 9.32 9.00
CA ALA A 31 -3.14 8.43 8.31
C ALA A 31 -2.77 7.30 9.29
N PRO A 32 -3.01 6.02 8.96
CA PRO A 32 -2.45 4.95 9.76
C PRO A 32 -0.93 5.14 9.72
N SER A 33 -0.33 5.29 10.89
CA SER A 33 1.12 5.28 11.03
C SER A 33 1.55 3.87 10.66
N ALA A 34 2.04 3.68 9.43
CA ALA A 34 2.55 2.39 8.98
C ALA A 34 3.69 2.01 9.92
N THR A 35 3.40 1.09 10.84
CA THR A 35 4.42 0.52 11.70
C THR A 35 5.26 -0.41 10.83
N ASN A 36 6.54 -0.61 11.13
CA ASN A 36 7.41 -1.50 10.32
C ASN A 36 6.83 -2.92 10.17
N THR A 37 5.94 -3.33 11.08
CA THR A 37 5.11 -4.56 11.01
C THR A 37 4.20 -4.61 9.79
N ASP A 38 3.64 -3.48 9.35
CA ASP A 38 2.75 -3.40 8.20
C ASP A 38 3.50 -3.57 6.88
N LYS A 39 4.75 -3.10 6.79
CA LYS A 39 5.57 -3.20 5.58
C LYS A 39 5.91 -4.65 5.24
N GLY A 40 6.39 -5.42 6.23
CA GLY A 40 6.66 -6.85 6.05
C GLY A 40 5.39 -7.65 5.72
N THR A 41 4.24 -7.24 6.25
CA THR A 41 2.94 -7.89 5.97
C THR A 41 2.46 -7.62 4.55
N ALA A 42 2.61 -6.39 4.06
CA ALA A 42 2.26 -6.01 2.69
C ALA A 42 3.18 -6.69 1.65
N GLU A 43 4.49 -6.71 1.91
CA GLU A 43 5.47 -7.43 1.08
C GLU A 43 5.15 -8.93 1.04
N ALA A 44 4.86 -9.55 2.19
CA ALA A 44 4.46 -10.95 2.25
C ALA A 44 3.21 -11.24 1.42
N ALA A 45 2.18 -10.41 1.54
CA ALA A 45 0.92 -10.59 0.82
C ALA A 45 1.10 -10.47 -0.71
N ALA A 46 1.87 -9.49 -1.17
CA ALA A 46 2.18 -9.31 -2.59
C ALA A 46 2.94 -10.53 -3.15
N LEU A 47 3.93 -11.03 -2.42
CA LEU A 47 4.73 -12.18 -2.81
C LEU A 47 3.94 -13.50 -2.82
N LEU A 48 3.01 -13.69 -1.88
CA LEU A 48 2.11 -14.85 -1.88
C LEU A 48 1.10 -14.79 -3.06
N THR A 49 0.64 -13.58 -3.42
CA THR A 49 -0.20 -13.39 -4.60
C THR A 49 0.58 -13.72 -5.88
N TRP A 50 1.83 -13.26 -5.97
CA TRP A 50 2.72 -13.61 -7.07
C TRP A 50 2.99 -15.13 -7.14
N LYS A 51 3.23 -15.80 -5.99
CA LYS A 51 3.35 -17.27 -5.95
C LYS A 51 2.09 -17.95 -6.50
N ALA A 52 0.89 -17.48 -6.17
CA ALA A 52 -0.36 -18.07 -6.61
C ALA A 52 -0.60 -17.94 -8.13
N SER A 53 0.02 -16.99 -8.83
CA SER A 53 -0.07 -16.87 -10.30
C SER A 53 0.89 -17.81 -11.05
N LEU A 54 1.78 -18.51 -10.34
CA LEU A 54 2.70 -19.46 -10.95
C LEU A 54 2.05 -20.85 -11.13
N SER A 55 2.63 -21.67 -12.01
CA SER A 55 2.20 -23.07 -12.16
C SER A 55 2.35 -23.86 -10.84
N ASN A 56 1.57 -24.94 -10.65
CA ASN A 56 1.67 -25.78 -9.45
C ASN A 56 3.09 -26.32 -9.19
N HIS A 57 3.86 -26.59 -10.25
CA HIS A 57 5.26 -26.98 -10.14
C HIS A 57 6.12 -25.84 -9.58
N SER A 58 5.97 -24.63 -10.12
CA SER A 58 6.64 -23.44 -9.61
C SER A 58 6.25 -23.11 -8.15
N GLN A 59 4.97 -23.34 -7.79
CA GLN A 59 4.49 -23.11 -6.42
C GLN A 59 5.13 -24.06 -5.40
N SER A 60 5.38 -25.32 -5.78
CA SER A 60 6.02 -26.30 -4.89
C SER A 60 7.50 -25.97 -4.65
N LEU A 61 8.19 -25.41 -5.65
CA LEU A 61 9.54 -24.89 -5.54
C LEU A 61 9.65 -23.72 -4.54
N LEU A 62 8.55 -22.96 -4.35
CA LEU A 62 8.43 -21.87 -3.38
C LEU A 62 7.76 -22.32 -2.07
N SER A 63 7.85 -23.59 -1.69
CA SER A 63 7.18 -24.15 -0.50
C SER A 63 7.46 -23.41 0.81
N SER A 64 8.65 -22.81 0.98
CA SER A 64 8.99 -22.02 2.18
C SER A 64 8.23 -20.70 2.29
N TRP A 65 7.58 -20.24 1.21
CA TRP A 65 6.83 -18.99 1.17
C TRP A 65 5.44 -19.23 1.77
N ILE A 66 5.31 -18.91 3.06
CA ILE A 66 4.11 -19.13 3.90
C ILE A 66 3.66 -17.82 4.55
N ARG A 67 2.54 -17.80 5.28
CA ARG A 67 2.09 -16.60 6.02
C ARG A 67 2.97 -16.32 7.26
N SER A 68 4.23 -15.98 7.02
CA SER A 68 5.23 -15.58 8.02
C SER A 68 6.08 -14.42 7.48
N SER A 69 7.06 -13.96 8.24
CA SER A 69 8.00 -12.92 7.76
C SER A 69 8.71 -13.37 6.48
N PRO A 70 8.68 -12.57 5.39
CA PRO A 70 9.33 -12.90 4.12
C PRO A 70 10.82 -13.22 4.23
N CYS A 71 11.51 -12.63 5.22
CA CYS A 71 12.95 -12.76 5.42
C CYS A 71 13.40 -14.19 5.75
N ASN A 72 12.47 -15.07 6.13
CA ASN A 72 12.76 -16.46 6.43
C ASN A 72 12.51 -17.39 5.22
N TRP A 73 12.08 -16.84 4.09
CA TRP A 73 11.77 -17.65 2.92
C TRP A 73 13.02 -17.88 2.06
N ASN A 74 13.09 -19.06 1.46
CA ASN A 74 14.15 -19.39 0.53
C ASN A 74 14.14 -18.45 -0.67
N GLY A 75 15.30 -17.89 -1.00
CA GLY A 75 15.46 -16.92 -2.09
C GLY A 75 15.02 -15.50 -1.75
N ILE A 76 14.57 -15.18 -0.54
CA ILE A 76 14.28 -13.81 -0.10
C ILE A 76 15.44 -13.25 0.73
N PHE A 77 15.82 -12.01 0.43
CA PHE A 77 16.85 -11.28 1.16
C PHE A 77 16.25 -10.00 1.72
N CYS A 78 16.41 -9.82 3.03
CA CYS A 78 15.95 -8.64 3.74
C CYS A 78 17.11 -7.78 4.22
N ASP A 79 16.87 -6.47 4.28
CA ASP A 79 17.79 -5.54 4.89
C ASP A 79 17.73 -5.69 6.42
N ASN A 80 18.86 -5.50 7.10
CA ASN A 80 18.98 -5.62 8.57
C ASN A 80 18.64 -4.32 9.31
N THR A 81 18.11 -3.32 8.60
CA THR A 81 17.72 -2.04 9.19
C THR A 81 16.40 -2.15 9.96
N SER A 82 16.10 -1.15 10.78
CA SER A 82 14.86 -1.06 11.60
C SER A 82 13.55 -1.18 10.81
N SER A 83 13.62 -1.11 9.49
CA SER A 83 12.54 -1.33 8.52
C SER A 83 12.81 -2.56 7.65
N ALA A 84 13.20 -3.68 8.29
CA ALA A 84 13.57 -4.95 7.67
C ALA A 84 12.60 -5.37 6.57
N GLY A 85 12.94 -5.00 5.35
CA GLY A 85 12.12 -5.20 4.16
C GLY A 85 12.89 -5.99 3.13
N VAL A 86 12.15 -6.68 2.29
CA VAL A 86 12.72 -7.46 1.18
C VAL A 86 13.37 -6.49 0.18
N TYR A 87 14.68 -6.68 -0.07
CA TYR A 87 15.41 -5.89 -1.07
C TYR A 87 15.87 -6.72 -2.27
N LYS A 88 15.92 -8.05 -2.15
CA LYS A 88 16.27 -8.94 -3.24
C LYS A 88 15.48 -10.24 -3.17
N ILE A 89 15.10 -10.74 -4.35
CA ILE A 89 14.51 -12.06 -4.57
C ILE A 89 15.41 -12.80 -5.56
N ASP A 90 15.90 -13.98 -5.19
CA ASP A 90 16.73 -14.83 -6.03
C ASP A 90 15.99 -16.13 -6.36
N LEU A 91 15.73 -16.30 -7.65
CA LEU A 91 14.94 -17.40 -8.21
C LEU A 91 15.73 -18.15 -9.30
N GLY A 92 17.02 -17.82 -9.49
CA GLY A 92 17.81 -18.18 -10.66
C GLY A 92 17.96 -19.69 -10.90
N SER A 93 17.71 -20.52 -9.88
CA SER A 93 17.74 -21.99 -9.98
C SER A 93 16.36 -22.64 -10.10
N LEU A 94 15.27 -21.88 -10.02
CA LEU A 94 13.92 -22.44 -9.80
C LEU A 94 13.10 -22.62 -11.09
N GLY A 95 13.63 -22.34 -12.28
CA GLY A 95 12.96 -22.65 -13.56
C GLY A 95 11.48 -22.25 -13.62
N LEU A 96 11.13 -21.11 -13.00
CA LEU A 96 9.74 -20.77 -12.71
C LEU A 96 8.99 -20.49 -14.01
N SER A 97 7.93 -21.27 -14.25
CA SER A 97 6.97 -21.00 -15.31
C SER A 97 5.76 -20.28 -14.72
N ALA A 98 5.39 -19.14 -15.32
CA ALA A 98 4.28 -18.28 -14.90
C ALA A 98 3.24 -18.20 -16.03
N HIS A 99 1.96 -18.10 -15.66
CA HIS A 99 0.90 -17.70 -16.59
C HIS A 99 0.34 -16.38 -16.07
N LEU A 100 0.78 -15.28 -16.67
CA LEU A 100 0.25 -13.95 -16.36
C LEU A 100 -1.13 -13.81 -17.04
N PRO A 101 -2.17 -13.36 -16.32
CA PRO A 101 -3.41 -12.91 -16.95
C PRO A 101 -3.20 -11.66 -17.81
#